data_AF-A0A6P7GPG2-F1
#
_entry.id   AF-A0A6P7GPG2-F1
#
_cell.length_a   1.000
_cell.length_b   1.000
_cell.length_c   1.000
_cell.angle_alpha   90.00
_cell.angle_beta   90.00
_cell.angle_gamma   90.00
#
_symmetry.space_group_name_H-M   'P 1'
#
loop_
_entity.id
_entity.type
_entity.pdbx_description
1 polymer ?
#
loop_
_entity_poly.entity_id
_entity_poly.type
_entity_poly.pdbx_seq_one_letter_code
_entity_poly.pdbx_strand_id
1 'polypeptide(L)'
;MILGQSCLSFDFSKDDNKQPCPSSVSWCAIDGKRLEVAVEGKRQGVIKKKLNTEASRLKICKVELFKKFMEICDTKKIQLREKCDNRSLTYLDVKSLNKEYVRSWEILRQHFKTWTLKDNNLLLFFSK
;
A
#
# COMPACT_ATOMS: atom_id res chain seq x y z
N MET A 1 -1.25 -14.59 23.05
CA MET A 1 0.16 -15.01 22.94
C MET A 1 0.96 -13.77 22.55
N ILE A 2 1.73 -13.20 23.48
CA ILE A 2 2.52 -12.00 23.22
C ILE A 2 3.89 -12.45 22.69
N LEU A 3 4.13 -12.26 21.39
CA LEU A 3 5.45 -12.42 20.79
C LEU A 3 6.26 -11.18 21.16
N GLY A 4 6.99 -11.25 22.28
CA GLY A 4 8.01 -10.27 22.70
C GLY A 4 7.51 -8.83 22.86
N GLN A 5 7.24 -8.41 24.10
CA GLN A 5 7.08 -6.98 24.38
C GLN A 5 8.46 -6.35 24.57
N SER A 6 8.73 -5.25 23.85
CA SER A 6 9.97 -4.50 24.03
C SER A 6 10.09 -4.00 25.47
N CYS A 7 11.29 -4.07 26.05
CA CYS A 7 11.61 -3.44 27.33
C CYS A 7 11.95 -1.94 27.19
N LEU A 8 11.94 -1.41 25.96
CA LEU A 8 12.18 0.01 25.72
C LEU A 8 10.93 0.82 26.04
N SER A 9 11.10 1.82 26.89
CA SER A 9 10.07 2.83 27.14
C SER A 9 10.15 3.91 26.06
N PHE A 10 8.99 4.34 25.56
CA PHE A 10 8.88 5.46 24.64
C PHE A 10 7.98 6.52 25.27
N ASP A 11 8.40 7.79 25.25
CA ASP A 11 7.66 8.91 25.85
C ASP A 11 6.22 9.04 25.30
N PHE A 12 6.05 8.66 24.03
CA PHE A 12 4.79 8.66 23.30
C PHE A 12 4.20 7.25 23.13
N SER A 13 4.57 6.31 24.00
CA SER A 13 3.92 5.00 24.08
C SER A 13 2.44 5.13 24.42
N LYS A 14 1.67 4.08 24.06
CA LYS A 14 0.24 3.99 24.34
C LYS A 14 -0.01 4.08 25.84
N ASP A 15 -0.94 4.96 26.21
CA ASP A 15 -1.38 5.24 27.58
C ASP A 15 -2.90 5.43 27.51
N ASP A 16 -3.63 4.99 28.54
CA ASP A 16 -5.08 5.10 28.62
C ASP A 16 -5.56 6.57 28.63
N ASN A 17 -4.68 7.50 29.03
CA ASN A 17 -4.94 8.93 29.00
C ASN A 17 -4.62 9.60 27.65
N LYS A 18 -4.06 8.85 26.68
CA LYS A 18 -3.64 9.39 25.37
C LYS A 18 -4.50 8.79 24.27
N GLN A 19 -5.11 9.66 23.45
CA GLN A 19 -5.86 9.24 22.27
C GLN A 19 -5.00 9.37 21.01
N PRO A 20 -4.87 8.32 20.17
CA PRO A 20 -4.13 8.42 18.93
C PRO A 20 -4.81 9.43 17.99
N CYS A 21 -4.01 10.25 17.32
CA CYS A 21 -4.52 11.16 16.30
C CYS A 21 -5.14 10.32 15.15
N PRO A 22 -6.35 10.65 14.67
CA PRO A 22 -6.95 9.96 13.52
C PRO A 22 -6.24 10.32 12.19
N SER A 23 -5.29 11.26 12.24
CA SER A 23 -4.57 11.75 11.08
C SER A 23 -3.21 11.09 10.96
N SER A 24 -2.79 10.87 9.71
CA SER A 24 -1.43 10.48 9.38
C SER A 24 -0.83 11.44 8.36
N VAL A 25 0.50 11.53 8.38
CA VAL A 25 1.25 12.40 7.48
C VAL A 25 2.20 11.52 6.67
N SER A 26 2.19 11.68 5.36
CA SER A 26 3.16 11.07 4.46
C SER A 26 3.88 12.14 3.66
N TRP A 27 5.21 12.01 3.59
CA TRP A 27 6.08 12.91 2.86
C TRP A 27 7.11 12.12 2.07
N CYS A 28 7.49 12.62 0.90
CA CYS A 28 8.52 12.03 0.05
C CYS A 28 9.43 13.13 -0.51
N ALA A 29 10.74 12.87 -0.54
CA ALA A 29 11.76 13.77 -1.04
C ALA A 29 11.80 13.78 -2.59
N ILE A 30 10.76 14.32 -3.20
CA ILE A 30 10.65 14.50 -4.66
C ILE A 30 10.40 15.97 -4.99
N ASP A 31 10.66 16.35 -6.24
CA ASP A 31 10.36 17.70 -6.73
C ASP A 31 8.89 18.05 -6.51
N GLY A 32 8.66 19.25 -5.97
CA GLY A 32 7.33 19.71 -5.56
C GLY A 32 6.88 19.27 -4.16
N LYS A 33 7.73 18.62 -3.34
CA LYS A 33 7.57 18.39 -1.88
C LYS A 33 6.13 18.07 -1.46
N ARG A 34 5.56 17.00 -2.01
CA ARG A 34 4.14 16.65 -1.81
C ARG A 34 3.91 16.02 -0.43
N LEU A 35 3.69 16.86 0.57
CA LEU A 35 3.12 16.46 1.85
C LEU A 35 1.66 16.07 1.64
N GLU A 36 1.28 14.88 2.10
CA GLU A 36 -0.13 14.47 2.19
C GLU A 36 -0.51 14.19 3.63
N VAL A 37 -1.62 14.82 4.05
CA VAL A 37 -2.26 14.52 5.32
C VAL A 37 -3.49 13.66 5.02
N ALA A 38 -3.61 12.54 5.73
CA ALA A 38 -4.78 11.69 5.69
C ALA A 38 -5.54 11.77 7.00
N VAL A 39 -6.86 11.60 6.97
CA VAL A 39 -7.72 11.39 8.12
C VAL A 39 -8.47 10.09 7.89
N GLU A 40 -8.31 9.12 8.79
CA GLU A 40 -8.87 7.76 8.64
C GLU A 40 -8.53 7.09 7.29
N GLY A 41 -7.30 7.29 6.82
CA GLY A 41 -6.82 6.71 5.55
C GLY A 41 -7.35 7.37 4.28
N LYS A 42 -8.04 8.51 4.38
CA LYS A 42 -8.53 9.32 3.25
C LYS A 42 -7.83 10.66 3.23
N ARG A 43 -7.67 11.26 2.05
CA ARG A 43 -7.05 12.60 1.95
C ARG A 43 -7.81 13.65 2.76
N GLN A 44 -7.09 14.48 3.51
CA GLN A 44 -7.68 15.56 4.30
C GLN A 44 -8.42 16.56 3.38
N GLY A 45 -9.57 17.05 3.84
CA GLY A 45 -10.39 18.04 3.11
C GLY A 45 -11.34 17.43 2.07
N VAL A 46 -11.41 16.11 1.95
CA VAL A 46 -12.34 15.43 1.02
C VAL A 46 -13.76 15.46 1.58
N ILE A 47 -14.70 15.98 0.79
CA ILE A 47 -16.12 15.98 1.14
C ILE A 47 -16.77 14.60 0.92
N LYS A 48 -17.87 14.33 1.64
CA LYS A 48 -18.63 13.06 1.53
C LYS A 48 -18.96 12.67 0.08
N LYS A 49 -19.35 13.65 -0.75
CA LYS A 49 -19.68 13.46 -2.18
C LYS A 49 -18.52 12.96 -3.05
N LYS A 50 -17.27 13.09 -2.57
CA LYS A 50 -16.04 12.74 -3.31
C LYS A 50 -15.31 11.53 -2.72
N LEU A 51 -15.84 10.90 -1.67
CA LEU A 51 -15.19 9.78 -0.98
C LEU A 51 -14.86 8.59 -1.88
N ASN A 52 -15.71 8.30 -2.87
CA ASN A 52 -15.53 7.18 -3.79
C ASN A 52 -14.93 7.60 -5.13
N THR A 53 -14.24 8.75 -5.18
CA THR A 53 -13.62 9.28 -6.39
C THR A 53 -12.10 9.34 -6.23
N GLU A 54 -11.39 9.54 -7.33
CA GLU A 54 -9.92 9.66 -7.28
C GLU A 54 -9.43 10.79 -6.38
N ALA A 55 -10.24 11.83 -6.19
CA ALA A 55 -9.94 12.96 -5.31
C ALA A 55 -9.76 12.55 -3.83
N SER A 56 -10.31 11.41 -3.39
CA SER A 56 -10.16 10.91 -2.02
C SER A 56 -8.89 10.09 -1.79
N ARG A 57 -8.26 9.61 -2.89
CA ARG A 57 -7.13 8.69 -2.83
C ARG A 57 -5.88 9.42 -2.36
N LEU A 58 -5.13 8.75 -1.50
CA LEU A 58 -3.76 9.12 -1.16
C LEU A 58 -2.80 8.60 -2.24
N LYS A 59 -1.72 9.32 -2.52
CA LYS A 59 -0.72 8.89 -3.51
C LYS A 59 0.01 7.60 -3.10
N ILE A 60 0.07 7.32 -1.81
CA ILE A 60 0.63 6.07 -1.26
C ILE A 60 -0.34 4.88 -1.32
N CYS A 61 -1.59 5.07 -1.76
CA CYS A 61 -2.53 3.95 -1.83
C CYS A 61 -2.16 3.01 -2.98
N LYS A 62 -2.55 1.73 -2.88
CA LYS A 62 -2.15 0.68 -3.82
C LYS A 62 -2.47 1.02 -5.28
N VAL A 63 -3.64 1.63 -5.52
CA VAL A 63 -4.08 2.01 -6.88
C VAL A 63 -3.14 3.06 -7.48
N GLU A 64 -2.85 4.14 -6.76
CA GLU A 64 -1.97 5.21 -7.25
C GLU A 64 -0.53 4.74 -7.45
N LEU A 65 -0.02 3.90 -6.53
CA LEU A 65 1.30 3.27 -6.68
C LEU A 65 1.35 2.35 -7.90
N PHE A 66 0.29 1.56 -8.11
CA PHE A 66 0.21 0.67 -9.26
C PHE A 66 0.14 1.44 -10.57
N LYS A 67 -0.68 2.49 -10.64
CA LYS A 67 -0.71 3.42 -11.79
C LYS A 67 0.69 3.93 -12.12
N LYS A 68 1.43 4.41 -11.11
CA LYS A 68 2.80 4.93 -11.33
C LYS A 68 3.79 3.85 -11.77
N PHE A 69 3.69 2.65 -11.20
CA PHE A 69 4.52 1.51 -11.62
C PHE A 69 4.28 1.17 -13.10
N MET A 70 3.02 1.08 -13.54
CA MET A 70 2.68 0.76 -14.93
C MET A 70 3.12 1.86 -15.89
N GLU A 71 2.99 3.14 -15.50
CA GLU A 71 3.53 4.27 -16.28
C GLU A 71 5.06 4.14 -16.48
N ILE A 72 5.79 3.72 -15.45
CA ILE A 72 7.23 3.45 -15.56
C ILE A 72 7.50 2.29 -16.52
N CYS A 73 6.75 1.19 -16.43
CA CYS A 73 6.87 0.08 -17.36
C CYS A 73 6.65 0.51 -18.82
N ASP A 74 5.58 1.28 -19.08
CA ASP A 74 5.28 1.82 -20.42
C ASP A 74 6.43 2.72 -20.91
N THR A 75 6.86 3.68 -20.08
CA THR A 75 7.92 4.64 -20.40
C THR A 75 9.25 3.95 -20.69
N LYS A 76 9.59 2.92 -19.91
CA LYS A 76 10.83 2.15 -20.04
C LYS A 76 10.71 0.97 -21.00
N LYS A 77 9.54 0.78 -21.64
CA LYS A 77 9.23 -0.36 -22.53
C LYS A 77 9.47 -1.72 -21.88
N ILE A 78 9.23 -1.83 -20.57
CA ILE A 78 9.37 -3.07 -19.81
C ILE A 78 8.12 -3.92 -20.06
N GLN A 79 8.32 -5.10 -20.65
CA GLN A 79 7.26 -6.09 -20.79
C GLN A 79 7.25 -7.00 -19.57
N LEU A 80 6.13 -7.04 -18.84
CA LEU A 80 6.00 -7.82 -17.61
C LEU A 80 5.71 -9.30 -17.90
N ARG A 81 5.05 -9.58 -19.03
CA ARG A 81 4.71 -10.94 -19.46
C ARG A 81 4.82 -11.05 -20.97
N GLU A 82 5.34 -12.18 -21.44
CA GLU A 82 5.42 -12.44 -22.88
C GLU A 82 4.03 -12.44 -23.53
N LYS A 83 3.94 -11.81 -24.71
CA LYS A 83 2.75 -11.79 -25.57
C LYS A 83 1.47 -11.28 -24.88
N CYS A 84 1.61 -10.42 -23.87
CA CYS A 84 0.49 -9.87 -23.11
C CYS A 84 0.68 -8.36 -22.95
N ASP A 85 -0.39 -7.58 -23.14
CA ASP A 85 -0.37 -6.16 -22.81
C ASP A 85 -0.35 -6.00 -21.29
N ASN A 86 0.66 -5.31 -20.77
CA ASN A 86 0.78 -4.91 -19.38
C ASN A 86 -0.54 -4.34 -18.81
N ARG A 87 -1.31 -3.57 -19.59
CA ARG A 87 -2.57 -2.96 -19.14
C ARG A 87 -3.70 -3.95 -18.87
N SER A 88 -3.56 -5.18 -19.37
CA SER A 88 -4.49 -6.27 -19.11
C SER A 88 -4.20 -7.02 -17.79
N LEU A 89 -3.13 -6.66 -17.09
CA LEU A 89 -2.75 -7.30 -15.82
C LEU A 89 -3.38 -6.58 -14.63
N THR A 90 -3.92 -7.35 -13.69
CA THR A 90 -4.36 -6.84 -12.40
C THR A 90 -3.17 -6.59 -11.46
N TYR A 91 -3.40 -5.84 -10.39
CA TYR A 91 -2.40 -5.66 -9.33
C TYR A 91 -1.92 -7.00 -8.75
N LEU A 92 -2.82 -7.98 -8.59
CA LEU A 92 -2.46 -9.32 -8.14
C LEU A 92 -1.57 -10.05 -9.14
N ASP A 93 -1.88 -9.98 -10.44
CA ASP A 93 -1.09 -10.63 -11.49
C ASP A 93 0.34 -10.11 -11.46
N VAL A 94 0.49 -8.78 -11.51
CA VAL A 94 1.80 -8.12 -11.52
C VAL A 94 2.61 -8.45 -10.27
N LYS A 95 1.99 -8.44 -9.09
CA LYS A 95 2.68 -8.77 -7.84
C LYS A 95 3.16 -10.22 -7.79
N SER A 96 2.45 -11.12 -8.47
CA SER A 96 2.77 -12.55 -8.51
C SER A 96 3.86 -12.91 -9.52
N LEU A 97 4.23 -11.99 -10.43
CA LEU A 97 5.29 -12.23 -11.42
C LEU A 97 6.68 -12.36 -10.78
N ASN A 98 6.93 -11.70 -9.66
CA ASN A 98 8.22 -11.81 -8.96
C ASN A 98 8.27 -13.09 -8.11
N LYS A 99 8.69 -14.19 -8.74
CA LYS A 99 8.77 -15.52 -8.12
C LYS A 99 9.67 -15.56 -6.89
N GLU A 100 10.77 -14.81 -6.90
CA GLU A 100 11.71 -14.77 -5.77
C GLU A 100 11.09 -14.10 -4.54
N TYR A 101 10.44 -12.95 -4.74
CA TYR A 101 9.69 -12.29 -3.67
C TYR A 101 8.58 -13.19 -3.12
N VAL A 102 7.79 -13.83 -3.98
CA VAL A 102 6.71 -14.73 -3.57
C VAL A 102 7.24 -15.90 -2.75
N ARG A 103 8.31 -16.55 -3.21
CA ARG A 103 8.96 -17.64 -2.48
C ARG A 103 9.48 -17.20 -1.11
N SER A 104 10.20 -16.08 -1.05
CA SER A 104 10.72 -15.53 0.21
C SER A 104 9.60 -15.18 1.17
N TRP A 105 8.48 -14.64 0.65
CA TRP A 105 7.30 -14.34 1.44
C TRP A 105 6.59 -15.60 1.98
N GLU A 106 6.57 -16.69 1.22
CA GLU A 106 6.04 -17.97 1.66
C GLU A 106 6.86 -18.59 2.79
N ILE A 107 8.19 -18.63 2.63
CA ILE A 107 9.12 -19.11 3.66
C ILE A 107 8.92 -18.30 4.95
N LEU A 108 8.91 -16.97 4.86
CA LEU A 108 8.70 -16.10 6.02
C LEU A 108 7.39 -16.43 6.73
N ARG A 109 6.28 -16.57 5.99
CA ARG A 109 4.97 -16.86 6.58
C ARG A 109 4.93 -18.21 7.29
N GLN A 110 5.66 -19.22 6.81
CA GLN A 110 5.73 -20.54 7.46
C GLN A 110 6.35 -20.47 8.86
N HIS A 111 7.22 -19.49 9.13
CA HIS A 111 7.82 -19.30 10.46
C HIS A 111 6.88 -18.64 11.48
N PHE A 112 5.75 -18.07 11.06
CA PHE A 112 4.76 -17.50 11.96
C PHE A 112 3.59 -18.47 12.17
N LYS A 113 3.22 -18.73 13.43
CA LYS A 113 2.11 -19.64 13.80
C LYS A 113 0.77 -19.27 13.14
N THR A 114 0.54 -17.99 12.88
CA THR A 114 -0.65 -17.49 12.18
C THR A 114 -0.30 -16.17 11.50
N TRP A 115 -0.63 -16.05 10.22
CA TRP A 115 -0.51 -14.79 9.48
C TRP A 115 -1.90 -14.39 8.96
N THR A 116 -2.35 -13.18 9.27
CA THR A 116 -3.66 -12.70 8.80
C THR A 116 -3.62 -12.47 7.29
N LEU A 117 -4.59 -13.02 6.57
CA LEU A 117 -4.76 -12.83 5.13
C LEU A 117 -5.89 -11.84 4.87
N LYS A 118 -5.64 -10.91 3.94
CA LYS A 118 -6.71 -10.09 3.36
C LYS A 118 -7.28 -10.82 2.15
N ASP A 119 -8.56 -10.61 1.87
CA ASP A 119 -9.20 -11.16 0.68
C ASP A 119 -8.44 -10.74 -0.60
N ASN A 120 -8.15 -11.72 -1.45
CA ASN A 120 -7.49 -11.52 -2.74
C ASN A 120 -8.34 -10.70 -3.70
N ASN A 121 -9.67 -10.69 -3.55
CA ASN A 121 -10.56 -9.86 -4.35
C ASN A 121 -10.21 -8.36 -4.24
N LEU A 122 -9.65 -7.93 -3.11
CA LEU A 122 -9.18 -6.55 -2.91
C LEU A 122 -7.94 -6.20 -3.75
N LEU A 123 -7.34 -7.19 -4.43
CA LEU A 123 -6.16 -7.05 -5.28
C LEU A 123 -6.49 -7.21 -6.77
N LEU A 124 -7.74 -7.57 -7.12
CA LEU A 124 -8.20 -7.77 -8.49
C LEU A 124 -8.66 -6.45 -9.12
N PHE A 125 -7.74 -5.50 -9.29
CA PHE A 125 -8.00 -4.22 -9.96
C PHE A 125 -6.90 -3.89 -10.98
N PHE A 126 -7.25 -3.10 -12.00
CA PHE A 126 -6.36 -2.67 -13.08
C PHE A 126 -5.82 -1.26 -12.83
N SER A 127 -4.80 -0.87 -13.59
CA SER A 127 -4.16 0.46 -13.50
C SER A 127 -4.94 1.60 -14.19
N LYS A 128 -6.22 1.40 -14.56
CA LYS A 128 -7.05 2.44 -15.19
C LYS A 128 -7.27 3.64 -14.27
#